data_AF-A0A3M9Z908-F1
#
_entry.id   AF-A0A3M9Z908-F1
#
_cell.length_a   1.000
_cell.length_b   1.000
_cell.length_c   1.000
_cell.angle_alpha   90.00
_cell.angle_beta   90.00
_cell.angle_gamma   90.00
#
_symmetry.space_group_name_H-M   'P 1'
#
loop_
_entity.id
_entity.type
_entity.pdbx_description
1 polymer ?
#
loop_
_entity_poly.entity_id
_entity_poly.type
_entity_poly.pdbx_seq_one_letter_code
_entity_poly.pdbx_strand_id
1 'polypeptide(L)'
;MTSLTGVVQSAPSGRVGFDTDTKLDLATAKLFRQSGYDFCLRYVSLGSESSYDLDHDEAQAILDAGLALMPVQHVRYAGWLPDAPLGTQTGQTAANNAIQVGFPPKVNVWLDLEGISSSATAQNVIAYCNSWYDAVAQTGYLPGLYVGANSILDSQQLYSALKFQHYWHSLSIVPNVAVRGYQMIQSDGGTVHGVGIDKNITQTDTEHSQIQWLIQQT
;
A
#
# COMPACT_ATOMS: atom_id res chain seq x y z
N MET A 1 9.76 -15.41 -14.21
CA MET A 1 8.66 -15.06 -13.30
C MET A 1 7.42 -14.83 -14.15
N THR A 2 6.29 -15.37 -13.73
CA THR A 2 5.01 -15.26 -14.46
C THR A 2 4.36 -13.95 -14.05
N SER A 3 4.02 -13.09 -15.01
CA SER A 3 3.28 -11.86 -14.71
C SER A 3 1.82 -12.18 -14.38
N LEU A 4 1.26 -11.49 -13.40
CA LEU A 4 -0.17 -11.51 -13.13
C LEU A 4 -0.93 -10.94 -14.34
N THR A 5 -2.07 -11.54 -14.64
CA THR A 5 -2.96 -11.06 -15.71
C THR A 5 -3.90 -9.97 -15.19
N GLY A 6 -4.47 -9.19 -16.11
CA GLY A 6 -5.40 -8.11 -15.80
C GLY A 6 -4.96 -6.77 -16.38
N VAL A 7 -5.63 -5.70 -15.95
CA VAL A 7 -5.30 -4.33 -16.31
C VAL A 7 -5.03 -3.48 -15.08
N VAL A 8 -4.06 -2.59 -15.23
CA VAL A 8 -3.89 -1.49 -14.30
C VAL A 8 -4.81 -0.35 -14.70
N GLN A 9 -5.66 0.09 -13.78
CA GLN A 9 -6.58 1.20 -14.01
C GLN A 9 -6.80 2.04 -12.74
N SER A 10 -7.26 3.27 -12.93
CA SER A 10 -7.71 4.13 -11.84
C SER A 10 -8.89 3.48 -11.10
N ALA A 11 -8.78 3.40 -9.77
CA ALA A 11 -9.89 3.01 -8.92
C ALA A 11 -10.95 4.11 -8.90
N PRO A 12 -12.22 3.82 -9.22
CA PRO A 12 -13.31 4.78 -9.05
C PRO A 12 -13.39 5.24 -7.59
N SER A 13 -13.86 6.46 -7.35
CA SER A 13 -14.15 6.96 -6.00
C SER A 13 -15.31 6.17 -5.35
N GLY A 14 -15.26 6.00 -4.04
CA GLY A 14 -16.30 5.33 -3.24
C GLY A 14 -16.27 3.80 -3.30
N ARG A 15 -15.15 3.20 -3.74
CA ARG A 15 -14.98 1.74 -3.75
C ARG A 15 -14.56 1.28 -2.37
N VAL A 16 -15.13 0.17 -1.92
CA VAL A 16 -14.84 -0.41 -0.62
C VAL A 16 -13.87 -1.56 -0.80
N GLY A 17 -12.82 -1.58 -0.01
CA GLY A 17 -11.83 -2.65 0.00
C GLY A 17 -11.31 -2.85 1.40
N PHE A 18 -10.20 -3.55 1.51
CA PHE A 18 -9.58 -3.83 2.79
C PHE A 18 -8.10 -4.12 2.64
N ASP A 19 -7.35 -3.94 3.70
CA ASP A 19 -6.03 -4.53 3.86
C ASP A 19 -6.10 -5.64 4.92
N THR A 20 -5.21 -6.61 4.83
CA THR A 20 -5.08 -7.69 5.82
C THR A 20 -3.68 -8.26 5.78
N ASP A 21 -3.17 -8.67 6.95
CA ASP A 21 -1.94 -9.45 7.07
C ASP A 21 -2.18 -10.96 6.88
N THR A 22 -3.44 -11.41 6.87
CA THR A 22 -3.79 -12.83 6.72
C THR A 22 -3.84 -13.21 5.24
N LYS A 23 -3.17 -14.31 4.86
CA LYS A 23 -3.29 -14.86 3.51
C LYS A 23 -4.72 -15.26 3.17
N LEU A 24 -5.12 -14.96 1.95
CA LEU A 24 -6.40 -15.34 1.38
C LEU A 24 -6.22 -16.51 0.41
N ASP A 25 -7.18 -17.42 0.42
CA ASP A 25 -7.38 -18.36 -0.68
C ASP A 25 -8.52 -17.87 -1.59
N LEU A 26 -8.69 -18.53 -2.73
CA LEU A 26 -9.73 -18.19 -3.71
C LEU A 26 -11.14 -18.23 -3.11
N ALA A 27 -11.41 -19.17 -2.20
CA ALA A 27 -12.73 -19.32 -1.59
C ALA A 27 -13.05 -18.11 -0.69
N THR A 28 -12.10 -17.72 0.15
CA THR A 28 -12.24 -16.59 1.07
C THR A 28 -12.29 -15.27 0.31
N ALA A 29 -11.44 -15.08 -0.70
CA ALA A 29 -11.47 -13.91 -1.57
C ALA A 29 -12.83 -13.76 -2.29
N LYS A 30 -13.45 -14.86 -2.73
CA LYS A 30 -14.80 -14.85 -3.31
C LYS A 30 -15.87 -14.44 -2.30
N LEU A 31 -15.76 -14.84 -1.03
CA LEU A 31 -16.69 -14.38 0.02
C LEU A 31 -16.59 -12.87 0.22
N PHE A 32 -15.38 -12.30 0.22
CA PHE A 32 -15.19 -10.84 0.24
C PHE A 32 -15.84 -10.18 -0.96
N ARG A 33 -15.58 -10.67 -2.19
CA ARG A 33 -16.21 -10.10 -3.38
C ARG A 33 -17.74 -10.13 -3.32
N GLN A 34 -18.32 -11.26 -2.90
CA GLN A 34 -19.76 -11.44 -2.72
C GLN A 34 -20.35 -10.53 -1.63
N SER A 35 -19.53 -10.12 -0.66
CA SER A 35 -19.93 -9.21 0.42
C SER A 35 -19.79 -7.73 0.06
N GLY A 36 -19.48 -7.42 -1.21
CA GLY A 36 -19.44 -6.05 -1.72
C GLY A 36 -18.08 -5.37 -1.64
N TYR A 37 -17.01 -6.09 -1.32
CA TYR A 37 -15.65 -5.56 -1.44
C TYR A 37 -15.23 -5.57 -2.92
N ASP A 38 -14.53 -4.52 -3.33
CA ASP A 38 -14.06 -4.29 -4.69
C ASP A 38 -12.54 -4.48 -4.83
N PHE A 39 -11.77 -4.34 -3.73
CA PHE A 39 -10.32 -4.48 -3.76
C PHE A 39 -9.73 -4.98 -2.44
N CYS A 40 -8.48 -5.42 -2.50
CA CYS A 40 -7.66 -5.84 -1.37
C CYS A 40 -6.25 -5.23 -1.47
N LEU A 41 -5.66 -4.86 -0.34
CA LEU A 41 -4.22 -4.64 -0.21
C LEU A 41 -3.60 -5.80 0.57
N ARG A 42 -2.49 -6.31 0.07
CA ARG A 42 -1.79 -7.43 0.71
C ARG A 42 -0.31 -7.14 0.89
N TYR A 43 0.21 -7.62 2.01
CA TYR A 43 1.56 -7.31 2.43
C TYR A 43 2.59 -8.13 1.68
N VAL A 44 3.59 -7.46 1.12
CA VAL A 44 4.83 -8.06 0.65
C VAL A 44 5.89 -7.97 1.74
N SER A 45 6.81 -8.92 1.74
CA SER A 45 7.84 -9.02 2.77
C SER A 45 8.73 -7.79 2.88
N LEU A 46 9.15 -7.47 4.11
CA LEU A 46 10.19 -6.46 4.39
C LEU A 46 11.61 -6.92 3.98
N GLY A 47 11.78 -8.22 3.77
CA GLY A 47 13.02 -8.87 3.35
C GLY A 47 12.75 -9.85 2.21
N SER A 48 13.37 -11.02 2.26
CA SER A 48 13.00 -12.15 1.39
C SER A 48 11.56 -12.57 1.62
N GLU A 49 10.93 -13.11 0.57
CA GLU A 49 9.58 -13.66 0.61
C GLU A 49 9.37 -14.59 1.82
N SER A 50 8.29 -14.35 2.55
CA SER A 50 7.84 -15.12 3.70
C SER A 50 6.57 -15.88 3.34
N SER A 51 6.39 -17.08 3.91
CA SER A 51 5.20 -17.91 3.67
C SER A 51 3.89 -17.27 4.14
N TYR A 52 3.95 -16.22 4.97
CA TYR A 52 2.80 -15.47 5.48
C TYR A 52 2.43 -14.26 4.61
N ASP A 53 3.35 -13.84 3.74
CA ASP A 53 3.17 -12.67 2.89
C ASP A 53 2.60 -13.07 1.53
N LEU A 54 2.17 -12.05 0.78
CA LEU A 54 1.64 -12.19 -0.56
C LEU A 54 2.64 -12.89 -1.47
N ASP A 55 2.20 -13.98 -2.10
CA ASP A 55 2.91 -14.64 -3.19
C ASP A 55 2.08 -14.58 -4.49
N HIS A 56 2.63 -15.13 -5.56
CA HIS A 56 1.98 -15.17 -6.87
C HIS A 56 0.64 -15.92 -6.84
N ASP A 57 0.57 -17.05 -6.14
CA ASP A 57 -0.61 -17.92 -6.14
C ASP A 57 -1.77 -17.28 -5.39
N GLU A 58 -1.51 -16.64 -4.24
CA GLU A 58 -2.50 -15.83 -3.52
C GLU A 58 -2.95 -14.64 -4.38
N ALA A 59 -2.02 -13.92 -5.01
CA ALA A 59 -2.37 -12.77 -5.84
C ALA A 59 -3.27 -13.17 -7.01
N GLN A 60 -2.98 -14.29 -7.68
CA GLN A 60 -3.83 -14.83 -8.74
C GLN A 60 -5.21 -15.23 -8.18
N ALA A 61 -5.27 -15.88 -7.02
CA ALA A 61 -6.54 -16.25 -6.39
C ALA A 61 -7.42 -15.03 -6.03
N ILE A 62 -6.81 -13.94 -5.54
CA ILE A 62 -7.53 -12.70 -5.24
C ILE A 62 -8.11 -12.07 -6.52
N LEU A 63 -7.29 -12.01 -7.58
CA LEU A 63 -7.71 -11.47 -8.88
C LEU A 63 -8.81 -12.34 -9.52
N ASP A 64 -8.68 -13.67 -9.46
CA ASP A 64 -9.68 -14.63 -9.96
C ASP A 64 -11.00 -14.60 -9.16
N ALA A 65 -10.96 -14.15 -7.91
CA ALA A 65 -12.15 -13.87 -7.12
C ALA A 65 -12.89 -12.59 -7.57
N GLY A 66 -12.26 -11.77 -8.41
CA GLY A 66 -12.82 -10.51 -8.92
C GLY A 66 -12.55 -9.30 -8.02
N LEU A 67 -11.60 -9.39 -7.09
CA LEU A 67 -11.09 -8.25 -6.33
C LEU A 67 -9.94 -7.59 -7.10
N ALA A 68 -9.88 -6.26 -7.10
CA ALA A 68 -8.66 -5.57 -7.49
C ALA A 68 -7.59 -5.72 -6.39
N LEU A 69 -6.31 -5.59 -6.75
CA LEU A 69 -5.19 -5.85 -5.86
C LEU A 69 -4.09 -4.79 -5.99
N MET A 70 -3.51 -4.41 -4.85
CA MET A 70 -2.28 -3.62 -4.75
C MET A 70 -1.37 -4.21 -3.65
N PRO A 71 -0.05 -4.24 -3.84
CA PRO A 71 0.89 -4.62 -2.79
C PRO A 71 1.18 -3.46 -1.83
N VAL A 72 1.31 -3.78 -0.55
CA VAL A 72 1.82 -2.88 0.50
C VAL A 72 3.04 -3.52 1.14
N GLN A 73 4.06 -2.74 1.44
CA GLN A 73 5.19 -3.24 2.21
C GLN A 73 4.87 -3.27 3.70
N HIS A 74 5.25 -4.34 4.39
CA HIS A 74 5.26 -4.38 5.86
C HIS A 74 6.02 -3.20 6.50
N VAL A 75 5.56 -2.78 7.67
CA VAL A 75 6.26 -1.81 8.53
C VAL A 75 7.17 -2.51 9.53
N ARG A 76 8.24 -1.82 9.94
CA ARG A 76 9.11 -2.28 11.01
C ARG A 76 8.42 -2.12 12.37
N TYR A 77 8.79 -2.95 13.33
CA TYR A 77 8.34 -2.77 14.71
C TYR A 77 8.61 -1.35 15.22
N ALA A 78 7.66 -0.84 16.01
CA ALA A 78 7.68 0.53 16.51
C ALA A 78 8.97 0.86 17.27
N GLY A 79 9.40 2.12 17.17
CA GLY A 79 10.66 2.62 17.71
C GLY A 79 11.83 2.52 16.72
N TRP A 80 11.57 2.29 15.43
CA TRP A 80 12.62 2.24 14.42
C TRP A 80 13.10 3.62 13.98
N LEU A 81 14.32 3.69 13.45
CA LEU A 81 14.96 4.91 12.99
C LEU A 81 15.12 4.88 11.45
N PRO A 82 14.45 5.80 10.73
CA PRO A 82 14.63 5.93 9.29
C PRO A 82 15.95 6.64 8.94
N ASP A 83 16.51 6.27 7.81
CA ASP A 83 17.51 7.04 7.08
C ASP A 83 17.45 6.73 5.57
N ALA A 84 18.23 7.46 4.77
CA ALA A 84 18.22 7.30 3.32
C ALA A 84 18.67 5.90 2.86
N PRO A 85 19.80 5.33 3.36
CA PRO A 85 20.20 3.97 3.00
C PRO A 85 19.14 2.91 3.29
N LEU A 86 18.49 2.99 4.45
CA LEU A 86 17.39 2.09 4.81
C LEU A 86 16.21 2.26 3.86
N GLY A 87 15.88 3.50 3.47
CA GLY A 87 14.83 3.80 2.49
C GLY A 87 15.10 3.15 1.15
N THR A 88 16.32 3.28 0.62
CA THR A 88 16.73 2.64 -0.63
C THR A 88 16.62 1.11 -0.55
N GLN A 89 17.17 0.51 0.50
CA GLN A 89 17.13 -0.95 0.67
C GLN A 89 15.68 -1.45 0.75
N THR A 90 14.87 -0.77 1.56
CA THR A 90 13.49 -1.17 1.84
C THR A 90 12.61 -1.00 0.59
N GLY A 91 12.80 0.08 -0.17
CA GLY A 91 12.10 0.30 -1.45
C GLY A 91 12.51 -0.68 -2.54
N GLN A 92 13.80 -1.03 -2.62
CA GLN A 92 14.27 -2.08 -3.54
C GLN A 92 13.64 -3.43 -3.20
N THR A 93 13.55 -3.78 -1.92
CA THR A 93 12.88 -5.02 -1.48
C THR A 93 11.40 -5.01 -1.84
N ALA A 94 10.67 -3.93 -1.54
CA ALA A 94 9.25 -3.82 -1.88
C ALA A 94 9.01 -3.98 -3.39
N ALA A 95 9.81 -3.31 -4.21
CA ALA A 95 9.72 -3.42 -5.67
C ALA A 95 10.07 -4.83 -6.16
N ASN A 96 11.14 -5.44 -5.64
CA ASN A 96 11.54 -6.80 -6.01
C ASN A 96 10.47 -7.83 -5.64
N ASN A 97 9.86 -7.72 -4.45
CA ASN A 97 8.79 -8.61 -4.03
C ASN A 97 7.54 -8.40 -4.89
N ALA A 98 7.16 -7.16 -5.22
CA ALA A 98 6.06 -6.90 -6.16
C ALA A 98 6.33 -7.52 -7.56
N ILE A 99 7.58 -7.45 -8.05
CA ILE A 99 7.99 -8.11 -9.30
C ILE A 99 7.91 -9.64 -9.19
N GLN A 100 8.31 -10.21 -8.05
CA GLN A 100 8.27 -11.66 -7.79
C GLN A 100 6.84 -12.20 -7.75
N VAL A 101 5.94 -11.48 -7.08
CA VAL A 101 4.50 -11.76 -7.11
C VAL A 101 3.92 -11.61 -8.53
N GLY A 102 4.54 -10.78 -9.38
CA GLY A 102 4.20 -10.66 -10.79
C GLY A 102 3.37 -9.43 -11.14
N PHE A 103 3.32 -8.41 -10.28
CA PHE A 103 2.59 -7.17 -10.57
C PHE A 103 3.16 -6.45 -11.80
N PRO A 104 2.30 -5.99 -12.74
CA PRO A 104 2.73 -5.19 -13.87
C PRO A 104 3.09 -3.75 -13.44
N PRO A 105 3.92 -3.04 -14.22
CA PRO A 105 4.19 -1.62 -14.00
C PRO A 105 2.91 -0.78 -13.90
N LYS A 106 3.04 0.41 -13.32
CA LYS A 106 1.98 1.39 -13.06
C LYS A 106 0.98 1.05 -11.95
N VAL A 107 1.02 -0.15 -11.35
CA VAL A 107 0.26 -0.39 -10.11
C VAL A 107 0.85 0.45 -8.97
N ASN A 108 0.00 0.89 -8.03
CA ASN A 108 0.50 1.46 -6.81
C ASN A 108 1.17 0.40 -5.94
N VAL A 109 2.37 0.71 -5.45
CA VAL A 109 3.06 -0.04 -4.38
C VAL A 109 3.14 0.88 -3.18
N TRP A 110 2.68 0.41 -2.02
CA TRP A 110 2.51 1.25 -0.84
C TRP A 110 3.65 1.09 0.17
N LEU A 111 4.20 2.20 0.62
CA LEU A 111 5.04 2.29 1.81
C LEU A 111 4.14 2.48 3.03
N ASP A 112 4.20 1.55 3.98
CA ASP A 112 3.65 1.71 5.31
C ASP A 112 4.59 2.54 6.19
N LEU A 113 4.20 3.78 6.50
CA LEU A 113 4.97 4.72 7.31
C LEU A 113 4.33 4.93 8.68
N GLU A 114 4.74 4.13 9.65
CA GLU A 114 4.29 4.25 11.04
C GLU A 114 5.32 3.76 12.05
N GLY A 115 5.06 4.01 13.33
CA GLY A 115 5.87 3.50 14.44
C GLY A 115 7.28 4.09 14.52
N ILE A 116 7.51 5.28 13.97
CA ILE A 116 8.84 5.90 13.99
C ILE A 116 9.21 6.31 15.41
N SER A 117 10.46 6.07 15.79
CA SER A 117 10.99 6.52 17.10
C SER A 117 10.83 8.02 17.28
N SER A 118 10.45 8.45 18.48
CA SER A 118 10.43 9.87 18.87
C SER A 118 11.80 10.54 18.86
N SER A 119 12.89 9.77 18.76
CA SER A 119 14.25 10.29 18.60
C SER A 119 14.64 10.51 17.14
N ALA A 120 13.81 10.14 16.16
CA ALA A 120 14.04 10.44 14.76
C ALA A 120 13.79 11.94 14.46
N THR A 121 14.43 12.44 13.41
CA THR A 121 14.17 13.79 12.89
C THR A 121 13.29 13.72 11.66
N ALA A 122 12.48 14.75 11.40
CA ALA A 122 11.69 14.83 10.17
C ALA A 122 12.58 14.71 8.91
N GLN A 123 13.80 15.26 8.94
CA GLN A 123 14.73 15.16 7.82
C GLN A 123 15.13 13.72 7.51
N ASN A 124 15.35 12.89 8.53
CA ASN A 124 15.67 11.48 8.37
C ASN A 124 14.49 10.70 7.78
N VAL A 125 13.27 11.00 8.23
CA VAL A 125 12.04 10.40 7.67
C VAL A 125 11.85 10.81 6.21
N ILE A 126 12.00 12.09 5.88
CA ILE A 126 11.93 12.60 4.51
C ILE A 126 12.96 11.91 3.62
N ALA A 127 14.20 11.77 4.11
CA ALA A 127 15.26 11.10 3.37
C ALA A 127 14.94 9.61 3.12
N TYR A 128 14.44 8.90 4.13
CA TYR A 128 13.97 7.53 4.00
C TYR A 128 12.85 7.41 2.96
N CYS A 129 11.79 8.20 3.09
CA CYS A 129 10.63 8.17 2.20
C CYS A 129 11.01 8.47 0.75
N ASN A 130 11.84 9.49 0.51
CA ASN A 130 12.25 9.85 -0.85
C ASN A 130 13.21 8.83 -1.48
N SER A 131 14.11 8.23 -0.69
CA SER A 131 14.96 7.13 -1.14
C SER A 131 14.16 5.86 -1.46
N TRP A 132 13.13 5.57 -0.67
CA TRP A 132 12.18 4.49 -0.95
C TRP A 132 11.39 4.75 -2.23
N TYR A 133 10.86 5.97 -2.37
CA TYR A 133 10.15 6.42 -3.57
C TYR A 133 11.00 6.19 -4.82
N ASP A 134 12.25 6.66 -4.82
CA ASP A 134 13.12 6.55 -5.98
C ASP A 134 13.39 5.09 -6.36
N ALA A 135 13.58 4.20 -5.37
CA ALA A 135 13.81 2.78 -5.60
C ALA A 135 12.59 2.10 -6.25
N VAL A 136 11.38 2.41 -5.80
CA VAL A 136 10.13 1.83 -6.34
C VAL A 136 9.77 2.43 -7.70
N ALA A 137 9.93 3.75 -7.87
CA ALA A 137 9.64 4.42 -9.14
C ALA A 137 10.55 3.92 -10.28
N GLN A 138 11.81 3.57 -9.98
CA GLN A 138 12.77 3.06 -10.97
C GLN A 138 12.33 1.74 -11.64
N THR A 139 11.45 0.96 -11.00
CA THR A 139 10.92 -0.28 -11.60
C THR A 139 9.63 -0.06 -12.40
N GLY A 140 9.16 1.19 -12.50
CA GLY A 140 7.94 1.56 -13.23
C GLY A 140 6.65 1.43 -12.44
N TYR A 141 6.71 1.10 -11.14
CA TYR A 141 5.56 1.19 -10.25
C TYR A 141 5.26 2.64 -9.86
N LEU A 142 4.08 2.87 -9.28
CA LEU A 142 3.69 4.17 -8.73
C LEU A 142 3.82 4.14 -7.20
N PRO A 143 4.81 4.81 -6.61
CA PRO A 143 4.96 4.86 -5.16
C PRO A 143 3.74 5.51 -4.49
N GLY A 144 3.15 4.81 -3.52
CA GLY A 144 2.13 5.34 -2.63
C GLY A 144 2.59 5.35 -1.17
N LEU A 145 2.06 6.25 -0.37
CA LEU A 145 2.38 6.39 1.06
C LEU A 145 1.15 6.18 1.92
N TYR A 146 1.17 5.17 2.78
CA TYR A 146 0.27 5.09 3.93
C TYR A 146 0.82 5.94 5.06
N VAL A 147 0.01 6.88 5.55
CA VAL A 147 0.37 7.77 6.66
C VAL A 147 -0.24 7.21 7.93
N GLY A 148 0.56 6.46 8.68
CA GLY A 148 0.16 5.81 9.91
C GLY A 148 0.59 6.54 11.18
N ALA A 149 0.32 5.89 12.32
CA ALA A 149 0.61 6.45 13.65
C ALA A 149 2.10 6.73 13.81
N ASN A 150 2.45 7.85 14.44
CA ASN A 150 3.85 8.23 14.68
C ASN A 150 4.69 8.30 13.39
N SER A 151 4.14 8.75 12.27
CA SER A 151 4.90 9.10 11.06
C SER A 151 5.74 10.39 11.20
N ILE A 152 5.46 11.18 12.24
CA ILE A 152 6.13 12.42 12.70
C ILE A 152 6.23 13.58 11.71
N LEU A 153 5.85 13.39 10.44
CA LEU A 153 5.81 14.46 9.44
C LEU A 153 4.56 15.30 9.59
N ASP A 154 4.69 16.61 9.35
CA ASP A 154 3.55 17.51 9.32
C ASP A 154 2.88 17.57 7.93
N SER A 155 1.75 18.29 7.86
CA SER A 155 0.93 18.44 6.65
C SER A 155 1.69 18.98 5.44
N GLN A 156 2.58 19.96 5.65
CA GLN A 156 3.33 20.62 4.59
C GLN A 156 4.52 19.76 4.16
N GLN A 157 5.17 19.06 5.09
CA GLN A 157 6.25 18.13 4.80
C GLN A 157 5.74 16.96 3.96
N LEU A 158 4.59 16.38 4.31
CA LEU A 158 3.95 15.33 3.51
C LEU A 158 3.74 15.79 2.07
N TYR A 159 3.26 17.01 1.84
CA TYR A 159 2.99 17.50 0.49
C TYR A 159 4.23 17.93 -0.29
N SER A 160 5.13 18.70 0.34
CA SER A 160 6.15 19.48 -0.39
C SER A 160 7.58 19.00 -0.18
N ALA A 161 7.84 18.21 0.86
CA ALA A 161 9.16 17.62 1.09
C ALA A 161 9.26 16.19 0.55
N LEU A 162 8.13 15.53 0.29
CA LEU A 162 8.06 14.19 -0.26
C LEU A 162 7.73 14.19 -1.75
N LYS A 163 8.20 13.17 -2.47
CA LYS A 163 7.96 12.97 -3.90
C LYS A 163 6.63 12.29 -4.24
N PHE A 164 5.90 11.79 -3.23
CA PHE A 164 4.71 10.97 -3.41
C PHE A 164 3.53 11.77 -3.97
N GLN A 165 2.74 11.11 -4.82
CA GLN A 165 1.50 11.63 -5.39
C GLN A 165 0.27 10.78 -5.03
N HIS A 166 0.49 9.67 -4.33
CA HIS A 166 -0.56 8.75 -3.91
C HIS A 166 -0.50 8.57 -2.40
N TYR A 167 -1.59 8.89 -1.72
CA TYR A 167 -1.65 8.89 -0.25
C TYR A 167 -2.83 8.09 0.25
N TRP A 168 -2.58 7.31 1.30
CA TRP A 168 -3.54 6.50 2.02
C TRP A 168 -3.53 6.91 3.50
N HIS A 169 -4.69 7.32 4.01
CA HIS A 169 -4.89 7.77 5.38
C HIS A 169 -5.17 6.57 6.29
N SER A 170 -4.46 6.46 7.42
CA SER A 170 -4.69 5.43 8.44
C SER A 170 -5.94 5.66 9.30
N LEU A 171 -6.29 4.70 10.16
CA LEU A 171 -7.29 4.93 11.22
C LEU A 171 -6.84 5.86 12.34
N SER A 172 -5.55 6.22 12.36
CA SER A 172 -4.96 7.01 13.43
C SER A 172 -5.19 8.52 13.25
N ILE A 173 -4.90 9.28 14.30
CA ILE A 173 -4.84 10.74 14.21
C ILE A 173 -3.53 11.12 13.50
N VAL A 174 -3.63 11.39 12.20
CA VAL A 174 -2.52 11.80 11.33
C VAL A 174 -2.85 13.13 10.64
N PRO A 175 -1.87 13.94 10.24
CA PRO A 175 -2.15 15.19 9.56
C PRO A 175 -2.74 14.95 8.17
N ASN A 176 -3.50 15.93 7.66
CA ASN A 176 -3.85 15.96 6.24
C ASN A 176 -2.60 16.22 5.38
N VAL A 177 -2.55 15.69 4.16
CA VAL A 177 -1.54 16.10 3.17
C VAL A 177 -1.95 17.46 2.62
N ALA A 178 -1.14 18.51 2.82
CA ALA A 178 -1.47 19.85 2.36
C ALA A 178 -1.79 19.85 0.86
N VAL A 179 -2.75 20.67 0.42
CA VAL A 179 -3.20 20.83 -0.97
C VAL A 179 -3.85 19.59 -1.60
N ARG A 180 -3.21 18.43 -1.58
CA ARG A 180 -3.63 17.21 -2.28
C ARG A 180 -4.66 16.39 -1.50
N GLY A 181 -4.43 16.16 -0.20
CA GLY A 181 -5.21 15.19 0.58
C GLY A 181 -4.90 13.73 0.22
N TYR A 182 -5.88 12.85 0.42
CA TYR A 182 -5.74 11.40 0.31
C TYR A 182 -6.60 10.82 -0.81
N GLN A 183 -6.18 9.68 -1.36
CA GLN A 183 -6.91 8.91 -2.39
C GLN A 183 -7.54 7.63 -1.83
N MET A 184 -7.16 7.26 -0.60
CA MET A 184 -7.72 6.12 0.11
C MET A 184 -7.75 6.43 1.61
N ILE A 185 -8.82 6.03 2.29
CA ILE A 185 -9.02 6.22 3.72
C ILE A 185 -9.30 4.87 4.37
N GLN A 186 -8.51 4.49 5.36
CA GLN A 186 -8.80 3.38 6.25
C GLN A 186 -9.87 3.84 7.26
N SER A 187 -11.01 3.14 7.35
CA SER A 187 -12.22 3.65 8.03
C SER A 187 -12.66 2.89 9.28
N ASP A 188 -12.46 1.57 9.34
CA ASP A 188 -12.61 0.75 10.54
C ASP A 188 -11.84 -0.57 10.41
N GLY A 189 -11.78 -1.35 11.49
CA GLY A 189 -11.18 -2.69 11.49
C GLY A 189 -12.13 -3.74 12.08
N GLY A 190 -11.83 -5.02 11.87
CA GLY A 190 -12.60 -6.12 12.46
C GLY A 190 -12.39 -7.46 11.78
N THR A 191 -13.16 -8.46 12.18
CA THR A 191 -13.11 -9.79 11.55
C THR A 191 -14.29 -9.97 10.59
N VAL A 192 -13.98 -10.30 9.34
CA VAL A 192 -14.94 -10.60 8.28
C VAL A 192 -14.57 -11.93 7.65
N HIS A 193 -15.52 -12.87 7.55
CA HIS A 193 -15.27 -14.24 7.07
C HIS A 193 -14.14 -14.98 7.81
N GLY A 194 -13.93 -14.65 9.10
CA GLY A 194 -12.84 -15.23 9.90
C GLY A 194 -11.47 -14.60 9.68
N VAL A 195 -11.37 -13.57 8.82
CA VAL A 195 -10.14 -12.83 8.52
C VAL A 195 -10.17 -11.47 9.21
N GLY A 196 -9.09 -11.14 9.94
CA GLY A 196 -8.88 -9.79 10.46
C GLY A 196 -8.54 -8.83 9.32
N ILE A 197 -9.31 -7.74 9.20
CA ILE A 197 -9.16 -6.74 8.15
C ILE A 197 -9.21 -5.34 8.72
N ASP A 198 -8.62 -4.39 7.99
CA ASP A 198 -8.95 -2.98 8.07
C ASP A 198 -9.62 -2.55 6.77
N LYS A 199 -10.80 -1.93 6.86
CA LYS A 199 -11.57 -1.50 5.69
C LYS A 199 -11.00 -0.20 5.15
N ASN A 200 -11.01 -0.12 3.82
CA ASN A 200 -10.51 1.00 3.05
C ASN A 200 -11.57 1.51 2.08
N ILE A 201 -11.63 2.82 1.89
CA ILE A 201 -12.51 3.47 0.92
C ILE A 201 -11.65 4.32 0.00
N THR A 202 -11.80 4.12 -1.32
CA THR A 202 -11.13 4.96 -2.32
C THR A 202 -11.85 6.30 -2.45
N GLN A 203 -11.09 7.33 -2.79
CA GLN A 203 -11.62 8.62 -3.17
C GLN A 203 -10.70 9.29 -4.21
N THR A 204 -11.24 10.28 -4.91
CA THR A 204 -10.43 11.19 -5.73
C THR A 204 -9.83 12.25 -4.81
N ASP A 205 -8.52 12.49 -4.92
CA ASP A 205 -7.88 13.54 -4.15
C ASP A 205 -8.20 14.95 -4.69
N THR A 206 -7.74 15.99 -3.99
CA THR A 206 -8.02 17.39 -4.35
C THR A 206 -7.32 17.81 -5.65
N GLU A 207 -6.31 17.06 -6.09
CA GLU A 207 -5.63 17.24 -7.38
C GLU A 207 -6.21 16.32 -8.47
N HIS A 208 -7.39 15.77 -8.25
CA HIS A 208 -8.11 14.89 -9.18
C HIS A 208 -7.40 13.57 -9.53
N SER A 209 -6.44 13.16 -8.70
CA SER A 209 -5.71 11.90 -8.88
C SER A 209 -6.40 10.76 -8.13
N GLN A 210 -6.14 9.52 -8.58
CA GLN A 210 -6.72 8.28 -8.06
C GLN A 210 -5.65 7.21 -7.93
N ILE A 211 -5.85 6.26 -7.02
CA ILE A 211 -4.99 5.07 -6.93
C ILE A 211 -5.16 4.20 -8.19
N GLN A 212 -4.10 3.49 -8.55
CA GLN A 212 -3.99 2.56 -9.67
C GLN A 212 -3.85 1.15 -9.12
N TRP A 213 -4.87 0.33 -9.34
CA TRP A 213 -4.90 -1.06 -8.90
C TRP A 213 -4.75 -2.02 -10.08
N LEU A 214 -4.44 -3.28 -9.82
CA LEU A 214 -4.56 -4.35 -10.80
C LEU A 214 -5.92 -5.04 -10.65
N ILE A 215 -6.64 -5.26 -11.75
CA ILE A 215 -7.93 -5.99 -11.75
C ILE A 215 -8.07 -6.85 -13.00
N GLN A 216 -8.75 -8.00 -12.91
CA GLN A 216 -9.11 -8.79 -14.08
C GLN A 216 -10.06 -8.02 -15.01
N GLN A 217 -9.90 -8.19 -16.32
CA GLN A 217 -10.92 -7.76 -17.27
C GLN A 217 -12.09 -8.74 -17.21
N THR A 218 -13.26 -8.25 -16.84
CA THR A 218 -14.54 -8.97 -16.93
C THR A 218 -15.04 -9.02 -18.35
#